data_AF-A0A9K3CWQ8-F1
#
_entry.id   AF-A0A9K3CWQ8-F1
#
_cell.length_a   1.000
_cell.length_b   1.000
_cell.length_c   1.000
_cell.angle_alpha   90.00
_cell.angle_beta   90.00
_cell.angle_gamma   90.00
#
_symmetry.space_group_name_H-M   'P 1'
#
loop_
_entity.id
_entity.type
_entity.pdbx_description
1 polymer ?
#
loop_
_entity_poly.entity_id
_entity_poly.type
_entity_poly.pdbx_seq_one_letter_code
_entity_poly.pdbx_strand_id
1 'polypeptide(L)'
;MARCTILGNHYQMPLVIVYGNPCSGKTTRAVELQQAMEAEGMRVVLINTETLKVKRKRGETREERKARIEAGRKEYSTEYIESIFERFGDPRCTAIICRLPYELPEYQLESVVRRFGRVRDLHMICDREGLPRGYAFVRFRDPESVDELRDREGRLRDMLRCRCVVDRVRCQDNKWFPRRLGGGLGKTRQVQMKKRKILKHSGGRGGR
;
A
#
# COMPACT_ATOMS: atom_id res chain seq x y z
N MET A 1 10.08 21.71 -8.61
CA MET A 1 10.70 21.04 -7.45
C MET A 1 9.60 20.69 -6.45
N ALA A 2 9.16 19.44 -6.36
CA ALA A 2 8.09 19.05 -5.43
C ALA A 2 8.68 18.66 -4.08
N ARG A 3 8.64 19.59 -3.11
CA ARG A 3 8.95 19.31 -1.71
C ARG A 3 7.78 18.52 -1.11
N CYS A 4 7.97 17.22 -0.93
CA CYS A 4 7.07 16.39 -0.14
C CYS A 4 7.43 16.57 1.33
N THR A 5 6.87 17.62 1.94
CA THR A 5 6.90 17.87 3.38
C THR A 5 5.68 17.17 3.97
N ILE A 6 5.87 16.01 4.58
CA ILE A 6 4.86 15.42 5.47
C ILE A 6 5.48 15.39 6.85
N LEU A 7 5.57 16.58 7.44
CA LEU A 7 5.70 16.75 8.88
C LEU A 7 4.53 17.63 9.30
N GLY A 8 3.74 17.12 10.22
CA GLY A 8 2.61 17.85 10.78
C GLY A 8 1.65 16.89 11.46
N ASN A 9 1.83 16.72 12.76
CA ASN A 9 0.75 16.35 13.67
C ASN A 9 -0.41 17.34 13.45
N HIS A 10 -1.33 17.01 12.56
CA HIS A 10 -2.58 17.70 12.38
C HIS A 10 -3.67 16.67 12.56
N TYR A 11 -4.49 16.87 13.59
CA TYR A 11 -5.75 16.19 13.86
C TYR A 11 -6.32 15.54 12.60
N GLN A 12 -6.06 14.25 12.49
CA GLN A 12 -6.38 13.46 11.32
C GLN A 12 -7.90 13.31 11.34
N MET A 13 -8.59 14.11 10.51
CA MET A 13 -10.03 13.96 10.31
C MET A 13 -10.33 12.47 10.12
N PRO A 14 -11.28 11.89 10.88
CA PRO A 14 -11.54 10.46 10.81
C PRO A 14 -11.91 10.09 9.37
N LEU A 15 -11.17 9.12 8.82
CA LEU A 15 -11.37 8.61 7.46
C LEU A 15 -12.50 7.58 7.47
N VAL A 16 -13.60 7.86 6.78
CA VAL A 16 -14.70 6.92 6.58
C VAL A 16 -14.65 6.40 5.15
N ILE A 17 -14.45 5.10 4.99
CA ILE A 17 -14.45 4.43 3.69
C ILE A 17 -15.81 3.77 3.48
N VAL A 18 -16.56 4.22 2.48
CA VAL A 18 -17.90 3.70 2.18
C VAL A 18 -17.84 2.85 0.90
N TYR A 19 -18.28 1.59 1.00
CA TYR A 19 -18.33 0.62 -0.10
C TYR A 19 -19.79 0.39 -0.57
N GLY A 20 -20.03 0.28 -1.88
CA GLY A 20 -21.34 -0.15 -2.42
C GLY A 20 -21.73 0.43 -3.78
N ASN A 21 -22.68 -0.24 -4.46
CA ASN A 21 -23.12 0.11 -5.83
C ASN A 21 -24.00 1.39 -5.95
N PRO A 22 -24.59 1.98 -4.90
CA PRO A 22 -25.13 3.35 -4.98
C PRO A 22 -24.03 4.43 -4.90
N CYS A 23 -22.82 4.07 -4.44
CA CYS A 23 -21.82 5.00 -3.91
C CYS A 23 -20.63 5.18 -4.86
N SER A 24 -20.88 5.18 -6.17
CA SER A 24 -19.82 5.39 -7.15
C SER A 24 -19.35 6.84 -7.28
N GLY A 25 -19.86 7.74 -6.43
CA GLY A 25 -19.73 9.20 -6.56
C GLY A 25 -20.47 9.77 -7.77
N LYS A 26 -21.24 8.95 -8.49
CA LYS A 26 -21.95 9.34 -9.73
C LYS A 26 -23.43 9.68 -9.50
N THR A 27 -23.98 9.32 -8.35
CA THR A 27 -25.38 9.58 -7.98
C THR A 27 -25.42 10.82 -7.09
N THR A 28 -26.43 11.66 -7.26
CA THR A 28 -26.63 12.88 -6.45
C THR A 28 -26.64 12.56 -4.96
N ARG A 29 -27.32 11.47 -4.57
CA ARG A 29 -27.38 10.98 -3.20
C ARG A 29 -26.02 10.62 -2.60
N ALA A 30 -25.09 10.10 -3.39
CA ALA A 30 -23.74 9.80 -2.91
C ALA A 30 -22.90 11.08 -2.71
N VAL A 31 -23.11 12.08 -3.56
CA VAL A 31 -22.46 13.40 -3.44
C VAL A 31 -22.99 14.16 -2.23
N GLU A 32 -24.31 14.15 -2.00
CA GLU A 32 -24.94 14.76 -0.82
C GLU A 32 -24.48 14.11 0.49
N LEU A 33 -24.40 12.77 0.52
CA LEU A 33 -23.89 12.05 1.69
C LEU A 33 -22.43 12.39 1.98
N GLN A 34 -21.59 12.47 0.94
CA GLN A 34 -20.20 12.88 1.08
C GLN A 34 -20.10 14.30 1.66
N GLN A 35 -20.86 15.25 1.12
CA GLN A 35 -20.88 16.64 1.59
C GLN A 35 -21.36 16.78 3.04
N ALA A 36 -22.40 16.04 3.42
CA ALA A 36 -22.92 16.04 4.79
C ALA A 36 -21.88 15.51 5.79
N MET A 37 -21.21 14.40 5.46
CA MET A 37 -20.18 13.81 6.33
C MET A 37 -18.89 14.65 6.36
N GLU A 38 -18.53 15.29 5.25
CA GLU A 38 -17.42 16.26 5.20
C GLU A 38 -17.72 17.52 6.03
N ALA A 39 -18.97 17.97 6.07
CA ALA A 39 -19.40 19.09 6.93
C ALA A 39 -19.34 18.75 8.43
N GLU A 40 -19.50 17.48 8.79
CA GLU A 40 -19.26 16.96 10.15
C GLU A 40 -17.77 16.78 10.48
N GLY A 41 -16.88 17.13 9.55
CA GLY A 41 -15.43 17.04 9.73
C GLY A 41 -14.87 15.63 9.53
N MET A 42 -15.59 14.75 8.83
CA MET A 42 -15.11 13.42 8.45
C MET A 42 -14.58 13.43 7.02
N ARG A 43 -13.42 12.82 6.77
CA ARG A 43 -12.92 12.63 5.42
C ARG A 43 -13.58 11.39 4.84
N VAL A 44 -14.47 11.55 3.86
CA VAL A 44 -15.15 10.41 3.24
C VAL A 44 -14.51 10.04 1.91
N VAL A 45 -14.18 8.76 1.74
CA VAL A 45 -13.75 8.24 0.44
C VAL A 45 -14.68 7.13 -0.02
N LEU A 46 -15.40 7.41 -1.10
CA LEU A 46 -16.32 6.48 -1.75
C LEU A 46 -15.56 5.55 -2.69
N ILE A 47 -15.51 4.25 -2.39
CA ILE A 47 -14.82 3.27 -3.23
C ILE A 47 -15.84 2.45 -4.02
N ASN A 48 -15.95 2.72 -5.32
CA ASN A 48 -16.72 1.88 -6.23
C ASN A 48 -15.99 0.54 -6.48
N THR A 49 -16.65 -0.57 -6.16
CA THR A 49 -16.13 -1.93 -6.42
C THR A 49 -15.96 -2.24 -7.90
N GLU A 50 -16.65 -1.52 -8.81
CA GLU A 50 -16.67 -1.82 -10.25
C GLU A 50 -15.74 -0.97 -11.14
N THR A 51 -15.19 0.14 -10.64
CA THR A 51 -14.38 1.04 -11.49
C THR A 51 -12.97 1.34 -10.98
N LEU A 52 -12.16 0.30 -10.79
CA LEU A 52 -10.70 0.39 -10.97
C LEU A 52 -10.28 0.03 -12.42
N LYS A 53 -11.13 0.34 -13.41
CA LYS A 53 -10.76 0.28 -14.82
C LYS A 53 -9.99 1.55 -15.17
N VAL A 54 -8.74 1.65 -14.70
CA VAL A 54 -7.77 2.62 -15.22
C VAL A 54 -7.76 2.47 -16.74
N LYS A 55 -8.24 3.50 -17.46
CA LYS A 55 -8.13 3.55 -18.92
C LYS A 55 -6.65 3.39 -19.25
N ARG A 56 -6.27 2.25 -19.82
CA ARG A 56 -4.89 2.01 -20.26
C ARG A 56 -4.59 3.07 -21.31
N LYS A 57 -3.73 4.05 -20.98
CA LYS A 57 -3.09 4.88 -21.99
C LYS A 57 -2.50 3.95 -23.06
N ARG A 58 -2.53 4.43 -24.31
CA ARG A 58 -1.96 3.80 -25.52
C ARG A 58 -0.78 2.91 -25.15
N GLY A 59 -0.88 1.62 -25.47
CA GLY A 59 0.02 0.59 -24.93
C GLY A 59 1.47 0.91 -25.21
N GLU A 60 2.20 1.25 -24.15
CA GLU A 60 3.67 1.42 -24.14
C GLU A 60 4.33 0.20 -24.80
N THR A 61 5.27 0.45 -25.71
CA THR A 61 6.01 -0.63 -26.38
C THR A 61 6.87 -1.39 -25.38
N ARG A 62 7.30 -2.61 -25.73
CA ARG A 62 8.15 -3.41 -24.84
C ARG A 62 9.46 -2.70 -24.52
N GLU A 63 9.98 -1.94 -25.48
CA GLU A 63 11.23 -1.20 -25.38
C GLU A 63 11.08 0.05 -24.52
N GLU A 64 10.05 0.86 -24.76
CA GLU A 64 9.72 2.00 -23.90
C GLU A 64 9.53 1.58 -22.44
N ARG A 65 8.85 0.45 -22.22
CA ARG A 65 8.65 -0.09 -20.87
C ARG A 65 9.95 -0.54 -20.22
N LYS A 66 10.85 -1.16 -20.97
CA LYS A 66 12.18 -1.55 -20.48
C LYS A 66 13.00 -0.31 -20.14
N ALA A 67 13.06 0.67 -21.04
CA ALA A 67 13.77 1.93 -20.85
C ALA A 67 13.25 2.69 -19.63
N ARG A 68 11.92 2.77 -19.43
CA ARG A 68 11.34 3.39 -18.22
C ARG A 68 11.72 2.65 -16.94
N ILE A 69 11.73 1.32 -16.96
CA ILE A 69 12.14 0.52 -15.81
C ILE A 69 13.62 0.76 -15.51
N GLU A 70 14.47 0.75 -16.53
CA GLU A 70 15.92 0.95 -16.41
C GLU A 70 16.25 2.36 -15.90
N ALA A 71 15.65 3.40 -16.49
CA ALA A 71 15.75 4.77 -16.01
C ALA A 71 15.31 4.89 -14.55
N GLY A 72 14.17 4.26 -14.20
CA GLY A 72 13.69 4.25 -12.82
C GLY A 72 14.56 3.43 -11.85
N ARG A 73 15.31 2.42 -12.32
CA ARG A 73 16.30 1.70 -11.50
C ARG A 73 17.54 2.54 -11.26
N LYS A 74 17.98 3.31 -12.26
CA LYS A 74 19.09 4.25 -12.11
C LYS A 74 18.73 5.38 -11.15
N GLU A 75 17.50 5.88 -11.21
CA GLU A 75 16.96 6.88 -10.27
C GLU A 75 16.78 6.30 -8.86
N TYR A 76 16.42 5.03 -8.75
CA TYR A 76 16.40 4.28 -7.49
C TYR A 76 17.83 3.87 -7.08
N SER A 77 18.71 4.86 -7.04
CA SER A 77 20.12 4.72 -6.70
C SER A 77 20.32 4.50 -5.21
N THR A 78 21.54 4.11 -4.84
CA THR A 78 21.95 3.96 -3.44
C THR A 78 21.80 5.27 -2.68
N GLU A 79 22.12 6.42 -3.30
CA GLU A 79 22.00 7.72 -2.61
C GLU A 79 20.54 8.06 -2.27
N TYR A 80 19.60 7.72 -3.14
CA TYR A 80 18.17 7.89 -2.84
C TYR A 80 17.75 7.03 -1.64
N ILE A 81 18.23 5.79 -1.58
CA ILE A 81 17.96 4.87 -0.46
C ILE A 81 18.58 5.38 0.84
N GLU A 82 19.82 5.87 0.80
CA GLU A 82 20.49 6.46 1.97
C GLU A 82 19.75 7.70 2.48
N SER A 83 19.26 8.56 1.57
CA SER A 83 18.45 9.73 1.95
C SER A 83 17.11 9.35 2.62
N ILE A 84 16.56 8.18 2.27
CA ILE A 84 15.39 7.62 2.96
C ILE A 84 15.78 7.20 4.38
N PHE A 85 16.94 6.58 4.57
CA PHE A 85 17.38 6.17 5.91
C PHE A 85 17.70 7.34 6.83
N GLU A 86 18.24 8.42 6.29
CA GLU A 86 18.45 9.63 7.07
C GLU A 86 17.12 10.24 7.54
N ARG A 87 16.08 10.20 6.71
CA ARG A 87 14.75 10.73 7.04
C ARG A 87 13.92 9.78 7.91
N PHE A 88 13.98 8.48 7.63
CA PHE A 88 13.09 7.45 8.17
C PHE A 88 13.83 6.42 9.05
N GLY A 89 15.04 6.73 9.50
CA GLY A 89 15.82 5.93 10.44
C GLY A 89 16.40 4.63 9.86
N ASP A 90 17.04 3.87 10.76
CA ASP A 90 17.76 2.65 10.37
C ASP A 90 16.79 1.57 9.84
N PRO A 91 16.98 1.09 8.59
CA PRO A 91 16.19 0.01 8.03
C PRO A 91 16.30 -1.32 8.79
N ARG A 92 17.40 -1.56 9.52
CA ARG A 92 17.60 -2.77 10.33
C ARG A 92 16.60 -2.84 11.48
N CYS A 93 16.18 -1.69 11.97
CA CYS A 93 15.18 -1.56 13.02
C CYS A 93 13.76 -1.39 12.47
N THR A 94 13.57 -1.55 11.15
CA THR A 94 12.29 -1.30 10.49
C THR A 94 11.72 -2.58 9.88
N ALA A 95 10.50 -2.93 10.30
CA ALA A 95 9.68 -3.99 9.72
C ALA A 95 8.71 -3.41 8.69
N ILE A 96 8.41 -4.18 7.63
CA ILE A 96 7.29 -3.90 6.72
C ILE A 96 6.18 -4.93 6.97
N ILE A 97 4.98 -4.43 7.23
CA ILE A 97 3.78 -5.25 7.38
C ILE A 97 2.90 -5.04 6.15
N CYS A 98 2.65 -6.11 5.41
CA CYS A 98 1.89 -6.13 4.16
C CYS A 98 0.55 -6.85 4.33
N ARG A 99 -0.37 -6.62 3.38
CA ARG A 99 -1.72 -7.22 3.35
C ARG A 99 -2.56 -6.86 4.57
N LEU A 100 -2.38 -5.65 5.07
CA LEU A 100 -3.26 -5.10 6.10
C LEU A 100 -4.65 -4.83 5.51
N PRO A 101 -5.71 -4.94 6.32
CA PRO A 101 -7.05 -4.49 5.94
C PRO A 101 -7.03 -2.99 5.64
N TYR A 102 -7.83 -2.54 4.68
CA TYR A 102 -7.96 -1.10 4.40
C TYR A 102 -8.72 -0.34 5.49
N GLU A 103 -9.54 -1.05 6.25
CA GLU A 103 -10.33 -0.49 7.36
C GLU A 103 -9.53 -0.44 8.67
N LEU A 104 -8.32 -1.01 8.71
CA LEU A 104 -7.53 -1.08 9.92
C LEU A 104 -6.97 0.31 10.27
N PRO A 105 -7.34 0.90 11.42
CA PRO A 105 -6.81 2.17 11.83
C PRO A 105 -5.39 2.02 12.41
N GLU A 106 -4.61 3.09 12.29
CA GLU A 106 -3.21 3.12 12.67
C GLU A 106 -2.97 2.82 14.16
N TYR A 107 -3.79 3.40 15.05
CA TYR A 107 -3.70 3.21 16.50
C TYR A 107 -3.89 1.74 16.92
N GLN A 108 -4.74 0.99 16.20
CA GLN A 108 -4.99 -0.41 16.49
C GLN A 108 -3.78 -1.25 16.10
N LEU A 109 -3.18 -0.95 14.94
CA LEU A 109 -1.94 -1.60 14.52
C LEU A 109 -0.81 -1.32 15.51
N GLU A 110 -0.64 -0.05 15.92
CA GLU A 110 0.38 0.32 16.90
C GLU A 110 0.20 -0.43 18.22
N SER A 111 -1.02 -0.46 18.76
CA SER A 111 -1.35 -1.14 20.02
C SER A 111 -0.99 -2.63 20.00
N VAL A 112 -1.20 -3.28 18.87
CA VAL A 112 -0.85 -4.70 18.70
C VAL A 112 0.66 -4.88 18.54
N VAL A 113 1.30 -4.05 17.72
CA VAL A 113 2.73 -4.19 17.41
C VAL A 113 3.64 -3.83 18.60
N ARG A 114 3.19 -2.94 19.50
CA ARG A 114 3.87 -2.63 20.78
C ARG A 114 4.09 -3.83 21.69
N ARG A 115 3.36 -4.94 21.49
CA ARG A 115 3.55 -6.18 22.27
C ARG A 115 4.81 -6.95 21.88
N PHE A 116 5.37 -6.67 20.70
CA PHE A 116 6.57 -7.35 20.18
C PHE A 116 7.84 -6.55 20.43
N GLY A 117 7.73 -5.25 20.70
CA GLY A 117 8.89 -4.40 20.99
C GLY A 117 8.52 -2.94 21.20
N ARG A 118 9.50 -2.14 21.64
CA ARG A 118 9.33 -0.68 21.79
C ARG A 118 9.28 -0.02 20.41
N VAL A 119 8.07 0.36 19.99
CA VAL A 119 7.84 1.11 18.75
C VAL A 119 8.38 2.53 18.92
N ARG A 120 9.25 2.94 17.99
CA ARG A 120 9.73 4.33 17.84
C ARG A 120 8.75 5.13 17.01
N ASP A 121 8.32 4.55 15.90
CA ASP A 121 7.59 5.23 14.86
C ASP A 121 6.81 4.21 14.03
N LEU A 122 5.61 4.57 13.60
CA LEU A 122 4.76 3.74 12.75
C LEU A 122 4.20 4.62 11.64
N HIS A 123 4.30 4.12 10.41
CA HIS A 123 3.89 4.86 9.22
C HIS A 123 3.03 3.96 8.34
N MET A 124 1.71 4.17 8.37
CA MET A 124 0.81 3.55 7.40
C MET A 124 0.85 4.28 6.06
N ILE A 125 1.12 3.56 4.96
CA ILE A 125 1.24 4.21 3.65
C ILE A 125 -0.12 4.35 2.99
N CYS A 126 -0.47 5.60 2.69
CA CYS A 126 -1.68 5.96 1.96
C CYS A 126 -1.37 6.36 0.52
N ASP A 127 -2.38 6.31 -0.35
CA ASP A 127 -2.31 6.91 -1.68
C ASP A 127 -2.45 8.43 -1.61
N ARG A 128 -2.31 9.11 -2.75
CA ARG A 128 -2.52 10.56 -2.87
C ARG A 128 -3.90 11.01 -2.38
N GLU A 129 -4.89 10.13 -2.54
CA GLU A 129 -6.27 10.32 -2.10
C GLU A 129 -6.48 10.01 -0.61
N GLY A 130 -5.42 9.67 0.14
CA GLY A 130 -5.46 9.37 1.58
C GLY A 130 -5.95 7.97 1.92
N LEU A 131 -6.28 7.15 0.93
CA LEU A 131 -6.68 5.76 1.13
C LEU A 131 -5.48 4.89 1.54
N PRO A 132 -5.60 4.05 2.58
CA PRO A 132 -4.54 3.15 2.98
C PRO A 132 -4.24 2.15 1.86
N ARG A 133 -2.96 1.91 1.58
CA ARG A 133 -2.52 0.96 0.53
C ARG A 133 -2.44 -0.49 1.02
N GLY A 134 -2.72 -0.73 2.30
CA GLY A 134 -2.67 -2.06 2.90
C GLY A 134 -1.25 -2.53 3.26
N TYR A 135 -0.34 -1.58 3.50
CA TYR A 135 0.96 -1.86 4.12
C TYR A 135 1.42 -0.70 5.00
N ALA A 136 2.21 -1.03 6.01
CA ALA A 136 2.76 -0.09 6.97
C ALA A 136 4.24 -0.41 7.25
N PHE A 137 5.01 0.62 7.60
CA PHE A 137 6.36 0.49 8.12
C PHE A 137 6.33 0.72 9.62
N VAL A 138 6.95 -0.18 10.37
CA VAL A 138 7.08 -0.05 11.81
C VAL A 138 8.55 0.00 12.17
N ARG A 139 8.98 1.12 12.75
CA ARG A 139 10.32 1.30 13.28
C ARG A 139 10.31 0.97 14.77
N PHE A 140 11.14 0.02 15.16
CA PHE A 140 11.40 -0.31 16.55
C PHE A 140 12.63 0.44 17.06
N ARG A 141 12.81 0.43 18.38
CA ARG A 141 14.06 0.87 19.00
C ARG A 141 15.19 -0.11 18.74
N ASP A 142 14.88 -1.41 18.79
CA ASP A 142 15.86 -2.48 18.75
C ASP A 142 15.60 -3.38 17.52
N PRO A 143 16.65 -3.81 16.79
CA PRO A 143 16.49 -4.62 15.59
C PRO A 143 15.93 -6.02 15.89
N GLU A 144 16.18 -6.55 17.09
CA GLU A 144 15.65 -7.84 17.54
C GLU A 144 14.11 -7.87 17.57
N SER A 145 13.47 -6.72 17.82
CA SER A 145 12.01 -6.60 17.79
C SER A 145 11.43 -6.85 16.39
N VAL A 146 12.18 -6.55 15.33
CA VAL A 146 11.78 -6.83 13.95
C VAL A 146 11.73 -8.34 13.71
N ASP A 147 12.73 -9.06 14.22
CA ASP A 147 12.81 -10.52 14.08
C ASP A 147 11.76 -11.21 14.91
N GLU A 148 11.56 -10.78 16.16
CA GLU A 148 10.47 -11.26 17.02
C GLU A 148 9.10 -11.07 16.36
N LEU A 149 8.84 -9.89 15.76
CA LEU A 149 7.58 -9.63 15.04
C LEU A 149 7.42 -10.54 13.82
N ARG A 150 8.50 -10.77 13.06
CA ARG A 150 8.50 -11.62 11.86
C ARG A 150 8.27 -13.09 12.23
N ASP A 151 8.99 -13.59 13.23
CA ASP A 151 8.95 -14.98 13.63
C ASP A 151 7.61 -15.31 14.31
N ARG A 152 6.99 -14.33 14.98
CA ARG A 152 5.65 -14.41 15.57
C ARG A 152 4.54 -13.80 14.72
N GLU A 153 4.71 -13.79 13.40
CA GLU A 153 3.70 -13.28 12.45
C GLU A 153 2.32 -13.95 12.66
N GLY A 154 2.28 -15.24 13.01
CA GLY A 154 1.03 -15.95 13.29
C GLY A 154 0.22 -15.28 14.42
N ARG A 155 0.89 -14.87 15.49
CA ARG A 155 0.25 -14.19 16.63
C ARG A 155 -0.29 -12.81 16.24
N LEU A 156 0.43 -12.09 15.38
CA LEU A 156 -0.03 -10.81 14.84
C LEU A 156 -1.33 -11.00 14.02
N ARG A 157 -1.39 -12.03 13.19
CA ARG A 157 -2.59 -12.37 12.39
C ARG A 157 -3.79 -12.66 13.27
N ASP A 158 -3.59 -13.39 14.37
CA ASP A 158 -4.66 -13.73 15.31
C ASP A 158 -5.20 -12.47 16.02
N MET A 159 -4.31 -11.59 16.48
CA MET A 159 -4.69 -10.34 17.16
C MET A 159 -5.43 -9.38 16.23
N LEU A 160 -5.00 -9.26 14.97
CA LEU A 160 -5.64 -8.40 13.98
C LEU A 160 -6.81 -9.08 13.23
N ARG A 161 -7.04 -10.38 13.47
CA ARG A 161 -7.99 -11.22 12.75
C ARG A 161 -7.86 -11.10 11.22
N CYS A 162 -6.64 -10.94 10.71
CA CYS A 162 -6.39 -10.73 9.29
C CYS A 162 -5.12 -11.44 8.79
N ARG A 163 -5.08 -11.77 7.50
CA ARG A 163 -3.90 -12.37 6.87
C ARG A 163 -2.89 -11.30 6.49
N CYS A 164 -2.07 -10.86 7.45
CA CYS A 164 -0.92 -10.01 7.21
C CYS A 164 0.35 -10.82 6.87
N VAL A 165 1.34 -10.16 6.29
CA VAL A 165 2.70 -10.69 6.04
C VAL A 165 3.71 -9.72 6.62
N VAL A 166 4.64 -10.21 7.43
CA VAL A 166 5.71 -9.39 8.02
C VAL A 166 7.02 -9.71 7.32
N ASP A 167 7.78 -8.69 6.96
CA ASP A 167 9.11 -8.86 6.37
C ASP A 167 10.07 -7.77 6.89
N ARG A 168 11.37 -7.98 6.72
CA ARG A 168 12.36 -6.92 6.91
C ARG A 168 12.32 -5.96 5.72
N VAL A 169 12.68 -4.70 5.97
CA VAL A 169 12.82 -3.72 4.89
C VAL A 169 14.04 -4.08 4.02
N ARG A 170 13.80 -4.35 2.73
CA ARG A 170 14.80 -4.89 1.79
C ARG A 170 15.55 -3.85 0.96
N CYS A 171 15.38 -2.56 1.22
CA CYS A 171 16.15 -1.55 0.48
C CYS A 171 17.65 -1.55 0.83
N GLN A 172 18.10 -2.41 1.76
CA GLN A 172 19.53 -2.71 1.97
C GLN A 172 20.11 -3.65 0.91
N ASP A 173 19.27 -4.42 0.21
CA ASP A 173 19.73 -5.36 -0.80
C ASP A 173 19.94 -4.61 -2.13
N ASN A 174 21.19 -4.41 -2.55
CA ASN A 174 21.52 -3.76 -3.84
C ASN A 174 20.93 -4.46 -5.08
N LYS A 175 20.40 -5.67 -4.92
CA LYS A 175 19.73 -6.46 -5.96
C LYS A 175 18.20 -6.38 -5.91
N TRP A 176 17.62 -5.77 -4.87
CA TRP A 176 16.18 -5.68 -4.68
C TRP A 176 15.61 -4.39 -5.28
N PHE A 177 14.65 -4.55 -6.18
CA PHE A 177 13.88 -3.44 -6.75
C PHE A 177 12.40 -3.54 -6.39
N PRO A 178 11.71 -2.42 -6.14
CA PRO A 178 10.27 -2.40 -6.02
C PRO A 178 9.57 -2.94 -7.27
N ARG A 179 8.31 -3.40 -7.12
CA ARG A 179 7.53 -3.98 -8.22
C ARG A 179 7.32 -3.04 -9.42
N ARG A 180 7.25 -1.72 -9.18
CA ARG A 180 7.14 -0.70 -10.24
C ARG A 180 8.36 -0.69 -11.18
N LEU A 181 9.51 -1.17 -10.71
CA LEU A 181 10.79 -1.29 -11.41
C LEU A 181 11.09 -2.76 -11.81
N GLY A 182 10.05 -3.60 -11.90
CA GLY A 182 10.18 -4.97 -12.37
C GLY A 182 10.71 -5.97 -11.34
N GLY A 183 10.88 -5.59 -10.07
CA GLY A 183 11.21 -6.51 -8.98
C GLY A 183 10.00 -6.86 -8.11
N GLY A 184 10.21 -6.84 -6.79
CA GLY A 184 9.21 -7.11 -5.76
C GLY A 184 8.88 -8.59 -5.57
N LEU A 185 8.36 -8.93 -4.39
CA LEU A 185 8.08 -10.31 -3.99
C LEU A 185 6.61 -10.69 -4.15
N GLY A 186 6.37 -11.99 -4.27
CA GLY A 186 5.04 -12.59 -4.38
C GLY A 186 4.49 -12.63 -5.81
N LYS A 187 3.61 -13.61 -6.07
CA LYS A 187 3.03 -13.87 -7.40
C LYS A 187 1.56 -13.47 -7.52
N THR A 188 0.92 -13.02 -6.45
CA THR A 188 -0.55 -12.80 -6.37
C THR A 188 -1.10 -11.83 -7.43
N ARG A 189 -0.43 -10.71 -7.69
CA ARG A 189 -0.88 -9.73 -8.71
C ARG A 189 -0.62 -10.18 -10.16
N GLN A 190 0.31 -11.12 -10.38
CA GLN A 190 0.55 -11.72 -11.70
C GLN A 190 -0.53 -12.75 -12.06
N VAL A 191 -1.01 -13.51 -11.06
CA VAL A 191 -2.08 -14.51 -11.23
C VAL A 191 -3.40 -13.84 -11.63
N GLN A 192 -3.76 -12.70 -11.02
CA GLN A 192 -4.94 -11.92 -11.44
C GLN A 192 -4.86 -11.47 -12.91
N MET A 193 -3.68 -11.11 -13.42
CA MET A 193 -3.50 -10.77 -14.85
C MET A 193 -3.61 -11.99 -15.78
N LYS A 194 -3.08 -13.16 -15.38
CA LYS A 194 -3.22 -14.41 -16.17
C LYS A 194 -4.67 -14.91 -16.20
N LYS A 195 -5.36 -14.96 -15.05
CA LYS A 195 -6.77 -15.39 -14.96
C LYS A 195 -7.70 -14.52 -15.82
N ARG A 196 -7.45 -13.19 -15.83
CA ARG A 196 -8.15 -12.23 -16.72
C ARG A 196 -7.78 -12.37 -18.20
N LYS A 197 -6.61 -12.90 -18.56
CA LYS A 197 -6.26 -13.21 -19.96
C LYS A 197 -6.93 -14.49 -20.43
N ILE A 198 -6.95 -15.54 -19.62
CA ILE A 198 -7.60 -16.83 -19.94
C ILE A 198 -9.09 -16.61 -20.21
N LEU A 199 -9.79 -15.87 -19.33
CA LEU A 199 -11.22 -15.57 -19.48
C LEU A 199 -11.58 -14.75 -20.73
N LYS A 200 -10.60 -14.05 -21.34
CA LYS A 200 -10.78 -13.28 -22.59
C LYS A 200 -10.55 -14.12 -23.85
N HIS A 201 -9.79 -15.21 -23.76
CA HIS A 201 -9.53 -16.10 -24.90
C HIS A 201 -10.55 -17.24 -24.99
N SER A 202 -11.30 -17.52 -23.92
CA SER A 202 -12.36 -18.54 -23.90
C SER A 202 -13.69 -18.07 -24.49
N GLY A 203 -13.81 -16.81 -24.92
CA GLY A 203 -15.05 -16.21 -25.43
C GLY A 203 -15.17 -16.15 -26.95
N GLY A 204 -14.45 -16.98 -27.70
CA GLY A 204 -14.48 -16.91 -29.16
C GLY A 204 -14.25 -18.27 -29.84
N ARG A 205 -15.35 -18.98 -30.12
CA ARG A 205 -15.64 -19.70 -31.38
C ARG A 205 -16.86 -20.61 -31.23
N GLY A 206 -17.79 -20.51 -32.18
CA GLY A 206 -18.56 -21.67 -32.65
C GLY A 206 -20.09 -21.59 -32.50
N GLY A 207 -20.74 -20.55 -33.03
CA GLY A 207 -22.14 -20.68 -33.46
C GLY A 207 -22.16 -21.30 -34.85
N ARG A 208 -22.85 -22.44 -35.01
CA ARG A 208 -23.19 -23.07 -36.29
C ARG A 208 -24.20 -22.22 -37.06
#